data_AF-A0A0N8Q4B6-F1
#
_entry.id   AF-A0A0N8Q4B6-F1
#
_cell.length_a   1.000
_cell.length_b   1.000
_cell.length_c   1.000
_cell.angle_alpha   90.00
_cell.angle_beta   90.00
_cell.angle_gamma   90.00
#
_symmetry.space_group_name_H-M   'P 1'
#
loop_
_entity.id
_entity.type
_entity.pdbx_description
1 polymer ?
#
loop_
_entity_poly.entity_id
_entity_poly.type
_entity_poly.pdbx_seq_one_letter_code
_entity_poly.pdbx_strand_id
1 'polypeptide(L)'
;MQHKDLDEALSKVLLNASSTRAFLKRLKKAEPKKWTYVYGNISAAYHELKPQKVNVIEYRIGIFNPDNDHCWPWQFDIDNGVFLSANYRQCKFAKAAVFKDKDAARLFFHNWKGKRNLKMELIETKTIKFVDNE
;
A
#
# COMPACT_ATOMS: atom_id res chain seq x y z
N MET A 1 -35.23 6.55 3.71
CA MET A 1 -34.79 7.20 2.44
C MET A 1 -34.00 8.48 2.69
N GLN A 2 -34.41 9.36 3.61
CA GLN A 2 -33.73 10.65 3.88
C GLN A 2 -32.23 10.60 4.27
N HIS A 3 -31.76 9.55 4.93
CA HIS A 3 -30.34 9.48 5.35
C HIS A 3 -29.37 9.30 4.18
N LYS A 4 -29.76 8.52 3.16
CA LYS A 4 -28.86 8.15 2.05
C LYS A 4 -28.49 9.36 1.18
N ASP A 5 -29.45 10.25 0.93
CA ASP A 5 -29.25 11.47 0.14
C ASP A 5 -28.40 12.51 0.90
N LEU A 6 -28.54 12.55 2.23
CA LEU A 6 -27.74 13.42 3.10
C LEU A 6 -26.28 12.96 3.13
N ASP A 7 -26.06 11.66 3.27
CA ASP A 7 -24.73 11.06 3.30
C ASP A 7 -24.01 11.25 1.96
N GLU A 8 -24.70 11.04 0.83
CA GLU A 8 -24.13 11.27 -0.51
C GLU A 8 -23.76 12.74 -0.75
N ALA A 9 -24.61 13.67 -0.30
CA ALA A 9 -24.32 15.10 -0.39
C ALA A 9 -23.11 15.50 0.48
N LEU A 10 -23.00 14.94 1.69
CA LEU A 10 -21.86 15.15 2.58
C LEU A 10 -20.57 14.58 2.00
N SER A 11 -20.59 13.36 1.47
CA SER A 11 -19.44 12.74 0.79
C SER A 11 -18.95 13.60 -0.38
N LYS A 12 -19.87 14.13 -1.19
CA LYS A 12 -19.54 15.01 -2.32
C LYS A 12 -18.88 16.33 -1.87
N VAL A 13 -19.30 16.87 -0.73
CA VAL A 13 -18.66 18.03 -0.11
C VAL A 13 -17.25 17.63 0.35
N LEU A 14 -17.12 16.61 1.20
CA LEU A 14 -15.85 16.17 1.80
C LEU A 14 -14.76 15.83 0.76
N LEU A 15 -15.14 15.16 -0.33
CA LEU A 15 -14.22 14.77 -1.40
C LEU A 15 -13.82 15.92 -2.33
N ASN A 16 -14.58 17.03 -2.35
CA ASN A 16 -14.32 18.16 -3.24
C ASN A 16 -13.77 19.38 -2.49
N ALA A 17 -12.44 19.55 -2.53
CA ALA A 17 -11.74 20.64 -1.84
C ALA A 17 -12.27 22.05 -2.22
N SER A 18 -12.65 22.28 -3.47
CA SER A 18 -13.14 23.57 -3.96
C SER A 18 -14.55 23.88 -3.44
N SER A 19 -15.45 22.90 -3.51
CA SER A 19 -16.82 23.01 -3.01
C SER A 19 -16.85 23.23 -1.49
N THR A 20 -16.08 22.41 -0.74
CA THR A 20 -15.96 22.53 0.72
C THR A 20 -15.42 23.88 1.13
N ARG A 21 -14.34 24.36 0.50
CA ARG A 21 -13.76 25.67 0.82
C ARG A 21 -14.73 26.82 0.55
N ALA A 22 -15.45 26.78 -0.57
CA ALA A 22 -16.44 27.80 -0.91
C ALA A 22 -17.61 27.81 0.09
N PHE A 23 -18.14 26.64 0.44
CA PHE A 23 -19.20 26.50 1.43
C PHE A 23 -18.78 27.02 2.82
N LEU A 24 -17.62 26.56 3.33
CA LEU A 24 -17.09 27.01 4.62
C LEU A 24 -16.85 28.52 4.64
N LYS A 25 -16.34 29.11 3.56
CA LYS A 25 -16.12 30.57 3.45
C LYS A 25 -17.44 31.35 3.53
N ARG A 26 -18.50 30.88 2.84
CA ARG A 26 -19.84 31.50 2.91
C ARG A 26 -20.43 31.36 4.32
N LEU A 27 -20.36 30.17 4.89
CA LEU A 27 -20.92 29.88 6.21
C LEU A 27 -20.22 30.68 7.32
N LYS A 28 -18.89 30.83 7.25
CA LYS A 28 -18.13 31.65 8.22
C LYS A 28 -18.56 33.12 8.22
N LYS A 29 -18.93 33.66 7.05
CA LYS A 29 -19.38 35.05 6.91
C LYS A 29 -20.81 35.25 7.39
N ALA A 30 -21.71 34.32 7.05
CA ALA A 30 -23.13 34.44 7.38
C ALA A 30 -23.43 34.04 8.84
N GLU A 31 -22.85 32.94 9.31
CA GLU A 31 -23.17 32.33 10.60
C GLU A 31 -21.93 31.76 11.30
N PRO A 32 -21.10 32.61 11.93
CA PRO A 32 -19.82 32.19 12.53
C PRO A 32 -19.96 31.09 13.60
N LYS A 33 -21.04 31.10 14.38
CA LYS A 33 -21.29 30.07 15.40
C LYS A 33 -21.58 28.70 14.77
N LYS A 34 -22.43 28.64 13.74
CA LYS A 34 -22.73 27.39 13.00
C LYS A 34 -21.51 26.87 12.25
N TRP A 35 -20.68 27.78 11.74
CA TRP A 35 -19.45 27.42 11.06
C TRP A 35 -18.54 26.54 11.91
N THR A 36 -18.37 26.84 13.20
CA THR A 36 -17.51 26.05 14.10
C THR A 36 -17.99 24.60 14.22
N TYR A 37 -19.30 24.38 14.37
CA TYR A 37 -19.88 23.03 14.44
C TYR A 37 -19.73 22.28 13.11
N VAL A 38 -20.05 22.93 12.00
CA VAL A 38 -19.97 22.33 10.66
C VAL A 38 -18.53 21.99 10.28
N TYR A 39 -17.58 22.89 10.58
CA TYR A 39 -16.16 22.64 10.36
C TYR A 39 -15.66 21.47 11.21
N GLY A 40 -16.07 21.41 12.49
CA GLY A 40 -15.75 20.29 13.38
C GLY A 40 -16.21 18.94 12.81
N ASN A 41 -17.47 18.87 12.36
CA ASN A 41 -18.03 17.66 11.76
C ASN A 41 -17.32 17.25 10.46
N ILE A 42 -17.05 18.22 9.56
CA ILE A 42 -16.29 17.96 8.32
C ILE A 42 -14.88 17.48 8.64
N SER A 43 -14.23 18.08 9.63
CA SER A 43 -12.90 17.67 10.09
C SER A 43 -12.92 16.24 10.63
N ALA A 44 -13.86 15.91 11.53
CA ALA A 44 -14.02 14.56 12.06
C ALA A 44 -14.28 13.54 10.94
N ALA A 45 -15.23 13.81 10.06
CA ALA A 45 -15.54 12.95 8.92
C ALA A 45 -14.33 12.80 7.97
N TYR A 46 -13.55 13.86 7.72
CA TYR A 46 -12.31 13.74 6.97
C TYR A 46 -11.30 12.82 7.67
N HIS A 47 -11.17 12.91 8.99
CA HIS A 47 -10.29 12.02 9.75
C HIS A 47 -10.75 10.56 9.75
N GLU A 48 -12.05 10.33 9.67
CA GLU A 48 -12.67 9.00 9.53
C GLU A 48 -12.62 8.46 8.10
N LEU A 49 -12.63 9.31 7.08
CA LEU A 49 -12.66 8.89 5.67
C LEU A 49 -11.30 8.94 4.98
N LYS A 50 -10.33 9.68 5.54
CA LYS A 50 -9.01 9.77 4.92
C LYS A 50 -8.37 8.38 4.86
N PRO A 51 -7.71 8.05 3.74
CA PRO A 51 -7.02 6.78 3.62
C PRO A 51 -6.02 6.61 4.75
N GLN A 52 -6.13 5.51 5.49
CA GLN A 52 -5.19 5.22 6.56
C GLN A 52 -3.88 4.71 5.95
N LYS A 53 -2.76 5.25 6.44
CA LYS A 53 -1.44 4.72 6.11
C LYS A 53 -1.24 3.44 6.90
N VAL A 54 -1.40 2.30 6.25
CA VAL A 54 -1.15 1.00 6.85
C VAL A 54 0.21 0.50 6.39
N ASN A 55 1.02 0.06 7.35
CA ASN A 55 2.25 -0.67 7.04
C ASN A 55 1.87 -2.11 6.65
N VAL A 56 2.07 -2.45 5.38
CA VAL A 56 1.86 -3.80 4.88
C VAL A 56 3.21 -4.48 4.75
N ILE A 57 3.32 -5.67 5.33
CA ILE A 57 4.50 -6.53 5.17
C ILE A 57 4.31 -7.36 3.90
N GLU A 58 5.32 -7.34 3.05
CA GLU A 58 5.37 -8.11 1.81
C GLU A 58 6.65 -8.94 1.77
N TYR A 59 6.55 -10.11 1.15
CA TYR A 59 7.64 -11.04 0.98
C TYR A 59 8.01 -11.19 -0.48
N ARG A 60 9.31 -11.19 -0.77
CA ARG A 60 9.89 -11.45 -2.08
C ARG A 60 10.91 -12.58 -1.97
N ILE A 61 11.21 -13.22 -3.09
CA ILE A 61 12.12 -14.37 -3.14
C ILE A 61 13.43 -13.91 -3.78
N GLY A 62 14.47 -13.74 -2.97
CA GLY A 62 15.85 -13.66 -3.43
C GLY A 62 16.32 -15.05 -3.86
N ILE A 63 17.15 -15.12 -4.89
CA ILE A 63 17.75 -16.38 -5.37
C ILE A 63 19.25 -16.22 -5.48
N PHE A 64 19.98 -17.27 -5.11
CA PHE A 64 21.43 -17.27 -5.14
C PHE A 64 21.99 -18.65 -5.42
N ASN A 65 23.22 -18.71 -5.92
CA ASN A 65 23.98 -19.94 -6.02
C ASN A 65 24.94 -20.03 -4.82
N PRO A 66 24.82 -21.02 -3.92
CA PRO A 66 25.72 -21.18 -2.79
C PRO A 66 27.20 -21.29 -3.18
N ASP A 67 27.49 -21.81 -4.38
CA ASP A 67 28.87 -21.94 -4.86
C ASP A 67 29.51 -20.56 -5.16
N ASN A 68 28.68 -19.52 -5.31
CA ASN A 68 29.07 -18.15 -5.66
C ASN A 68 28.75 -17.15 -4.54
N ASP A 69 28.51 -17.61 -3.30
CA ASP A 69 28.03 -16.80 -2.17
C ASP A 69 28.99 -15.62 -1.81
N HIS A 70 30.24 -15.69 -2.26
CA HIS A 70 31.24 -14.63 -2.09
C HIS A 70 31.41 -13.70 -3.31
N CYS A 71 30.58 -13.84 -4.34
CA CYS A 71 30.69 -13.08 -5.57
C CYS A 71 29.52 -12.10 -5.74
N TRP A 72 29.79 -10.96 -6.39
CA TRP A 72 28.73 -10.04 -6.78
C TRP A 72 27.85 -10.65 -7.89
N PRO A 73 26.52 -10.46 -7.88
CA PRO A 73 25.74 -9.69 -6.92
C PRO A 73 25.50 -10.41 -5.59
N TRP A 74 25.58 -9.65 -4.50
CA TRP A 74 25.25 -10.13 -3.16
C TRP A 74 23.77 -10.56 -3.09
N GLN A 75 23.52 -11.72 -2.50
CA GLN A 75 22.16 -12.29 -2.40
C GLN A 75 21.19 -11.48 -1.53
N PHE A 76 21.73 -10.70 -0.59
CA PHE A 76 20.99 -9.95 0.43
C PHE A 76 20.60 -8.53 0.02
N ASP A 77 20.95 -8.09 -1.19
CA ASP A 77 20.89 -6.67 -1.56
C ASP A 77 19.70 -6.36 -2.49
N ILE A 78 18.92 -5.33 -2.14
CA ILE A 78 17.73 -4.93 -2.92
C ILE A 78 18.12 -4.39 -4.30
N ASP A 79 19.23 -3.66 -4.40
CA ASP A 79 19.63 -2.98 -5.64
C ASP A 79 20.35 -3.93 -6.60
N ASN A 80 21.20 -4.78 -6.05
CA ASN A 80 22.13 -5.60 -6.81
C ASN A 80 21.71 -7.07 -6.88
N GLY A 81 20.97 -7.57 -5.88
CA GLY A 81 20.55 -8.96 -5.78
C GLY A 81 19.70 -9.46 -6.95
N VAL A 82 19.54 -10.79 -7.00
CA VAL A 82 18.73 -11.48 -8.00
C VAL A 82 17.50 -12.06 -7.34
N PHE A 83 16.35 -11.87 -7.97
CA PHE A 83 15.05 -12.24 -7.45
C PHE A 83 14.30 -13.16 -8.40
N LEU A 84 13.29 -13.84 -7.89
CA LEU A 84 12.37 -14.64 -8.69
C LEU A 84 11.10 -13.85 -9.02
N SER A 85 10.79 -13.73 -10.30
CA SER A 85 9.55 -13.13 -10.78
C SER A 85 8.36 -14.11 -10.72
N ALA A 86 7.15 -13.59 -10.86
CA ALA A 86 5.92 -14.40 -10.86
C ALA A 86 5.86 -15.43 -12.00
N ASN A 87 6.62 -15.20 -13.07
CA ASN A 87 6.72 -16.10 -14.23
C ASN A 87 7.95 -17.03 -14.13
N TYR A 88 8.51 -17.21 -12.93
CA TYR A 88 9.66 -18.09 -12.68
C TYR A 88 10.93 -17.70 -13.46
N ARG A 89 11.13 -16.41 -13.72
CA ARG A 89 12.36 -15.87 -14.34
C ARG A 89 13.17 -15.09 -13.32
N GLN A 90 14.49 -15.16 -13.43
CA GLN A 90 15.40 -14.30 -12.68
C GLN A 90 15.15 -12.82 -13.05
N CYS A 91 15.12 -11.94 -12.06
CA CYS A 91 14.83 -10.53 -12.25
C CYS A 91 15.45 -9.65 -11.16
N LYS A 92 15.34 -8.33 -11.32
CA LYS A 92 15.64 -7.34 -10.28
C LYS A 92 14.45 -7.13 -9.34
N PHE A 93 14.71 -6.57 -8.16
CA PHE A 93 13.73 -6.38 -7.08
C PHE A 93 12.37 -5.83 -7.53
N ALA A 94 12.36 -4.80 -8.40
CA ALA A 94 11.13 -4.16 -8.88
C ALA A 94 10.18 -5.09 -9.65
N LYS A 95 10.69 -6.20 -10.21
CA LYS A 95 9.91 -7.19 -10.97
C LYS A 95 9.72 -8.51 -10.20
N ALA A 96 10.19 -8.58 -8.95
CA ALA A 96 10.09 -9.77 -8.13
C ALA A 96 8.63 -10.10 -7.82
N ALA A 97 8.32 -11.39 -7.71
CA ALA A 97 7.02 -11.83 -7.20
C ALA A 97 6.83 -11.36 -5.75
N VAL A 98 5.63 -10.87 -5.46
CA VAL A 98 5.27 -10.29 -4.16
C VAL A 98 4.21 -11.17 -3.50
N PHE A 99 4.46 -11.54 -2.25
CA PHE A 99 3.58 -12.40 -1.47
C PHE A 99 3.18 -11.70 -0.17
N LYS A 100 1.95 -11.92 0.28
CA LYS A 100 1.47 -11.44 1.58
C LYS A 100 1.87 -12.37 2.74
N ASP A 101 2.27 -13.59 2.42
CA ASP A 101 2.55 -14.65 3.37
C ASP A 101 3.91 -15.31 3.09
N LYS A 102 4.62 -15.69 4.17
CA LYS A 102 5.95 -16.29 4.10
C LYS A 102 5.87 -17.67 3.44
N ASP A 103 4.91 -18.49 3.83
CA ASP A 103 4.82 -19.88 3.40
C ASP A 103 4.39 -19.99 1.93
N ALA A 104 3.52 -19.09 1.47
CA ALA A 104 3.19 -18.95 0.06
C ALA A 104 4.44 -18.65 -0.80
N ALA A 105 5.33 -17.76 -0.37
CA ALA A 105 6.57 -17.44 -1.08
C ALA A 105 7.52 -18.66 -1.11
N ARG A 106 7.68 -19.36 0.01
CA ARG A 106 8.51 -20.58 0.09
C ARG A 106 7.99 -21.66 -0.84
N LEU A 107 6.68 -21.93 -0.78
CA LEU A 107 6.03 -22.94 -1.62
C LEU A 107 6.18 -22.58 -3.11
N PHE A 108 6.05 -21.31 -3.47
CA PHE A 108 6.26 -20.84 -4.83
C PHE A 108 7.64 -21.20 -5.36
N PHE A 109 8.71 -20.94 -4.59
CA PHE A 109 10.07 -21.33 -4.96
C PHE A 109 10.23 -22.85 -5.07
N HIS A 110 9.70 -23.62 -4.12
CA HIS A 110 9.81 -25.08 -4.14
C HIS A 110 9.13 -25.70 -5.36
N ASN A 111 8.02 -25.12 -5.83
CA ASN A 111 7.32 -25.56 -7.02
C ASN A 111 8.03 -25.18 -8.34
N TRP A 112 9.03 -24.29 -8.29
CA TRP A 112 9.81 -23.95 -9.46
C TRP A 112 10.69 -25.12 -9.90
N LYS A 113 10.40 -25.67 -11.08
CA LYS A 113 11.19 -26.77 -11.68
C LYS A 113 12.60 -26.33 -12.10
N GLY A 114 12.77 -25.06 -12.46
CA GLY A 114 14.02 -24.51 -12.99
C GLY A 114 15.06 -24.09 -11.94
N LYS A 115 14.80 -24.31 -10.65
CA LYS A 115 15.67 -23.82 -9.56
C LYS A 115 17.08 -24.42 -9.55
N ARG A 116 17.29 -25.61 -10.13
CA ARG A 116 18.61 -26.29 -10.21
C ARG A 116 19.37 -26.24 -8.87
N ASN A 117 20.57 -25.66 -8.86
CA ASN A 117 21.44 -25.47 -7.70
C ASN A 117 21.14 -24.20 -6.90
N LEU A 118 20.21 -23.36 -7.36
CA LEU A 118 19.86 -22.13 -6.67
C LEU A 118 19.15 -22.43 -5.36
N LYS A 119 19.46 -21.61 -4.36
CA LYS A 119 18.75 -21.52 -3.09
C LYS A 119 17.94 -20.24 -3.06
N MET A 120 17.01 -20.19 -2.11
CA MET A 120 16.17 -19.03 -1.90
C MET A 120 16.52 -18.34 -0.60
N GLU A 121 16.27 -17.04 -0.59
CA GLU A 121 16.16 -16.23 0.59
C GLU A 121 14.81 -15.52 0.58
N LEU A 122 14.21 -15.40 1.77
CA LEU A 122 12.97 -14.66 1.93
C LEU A 122 13.28 -13.22 2.34
N ILE A 123 12.95 -12.27 1.47
CA ILE A 123 13.20 -10.86 1.71
C ILE A 123 11.90 -10.20 2.17
N GLU A 124 11.90 -9.75 3.42
CA GLU A 124 10.77 -9.04 4.04
C GLU A 124 10.90 -7.54 3.78
N THR A 125 9.86 -6.94 3.21
CA THR A 125 9.80 -5.51 2.93
C THR A 125 8.54 -4.91 3.50
N LYS A 126 8.65 -3.70 4.05
CA LYS A 126 7.51 -2.93 4.55
C LYS A 126 7.14 -1.88 3.51
N THR A 127 5.89 -1.91 3.08
CA THR A 127 5.34 -0.92 2.14
C THR A 127 4.18 -0.20 2.78
N ILE A 128 4.17 1.12 2.68
CA ILE A 128 3.04 1.93 3.12
C ILE A 128 1.97 1.85 2.04
N LYS A 129 0.80 1.31 2.38
CA LYS A 129 -0.37 1.35 1.52
C LYS A 129 -1.39 2.31 2.11
N PHE A 130 -2.04 3.04 1.22
CA PHE A 130 -3.23 3.83 1.55
C PHE A 130 -4.41 2.90 1.38
N VAL A 131 -5.11 2.62 2.47
CA VAL A 131 -6.33 1.81 2.45
C VAL A 131 -7.48 2.76 2.66
N ASP A 132 -8.44 2.75 1.75
CA ASP A 132 -9.71 3.45 1.93
C ASP A 132 -10.47 2.79 3.08
N ASN A 133 -11.15 3.57 3.91
CA ASN A 133 -11.99 2.97 4.95
C ASN A 133 -13.23 2.39 4.27
N GLU A 134 -13.40 1.06 4.35
CA GLU A 134 -14.59 0.33 3.89
C GLU A 134 -15.83 0.66 4.73
#